data_AF-A0AA46A7V7-F1
#
_entry.id   AF-A0AA46A7V7-F1
#
_cell.length_a   1.000
_cell.length_b   1.000
_cell.length_c   1.000
_cell.angle_alpha   90.00
_cell.angle_beta   90.00
_cell.angle_gamma   90.00
#
_symmetry.space_group_name_H-M   'P 1'
#
loop_
_entity.id
_entity.type
_entity.pdbx_description
1 polymer ?
#
loop_
_entity_poly.entity_id
_entity_poly.type
_entity_poly.pdbx_seq_one_letter_code
_entity_poly.pdbx_strand_id
1 'polypeptide(L)'
;MGRLNHRSGGGPEGGGEYLDTLDEEAFGAATPVKPKFAAHADPASQWTTARKGPAFFACSDNYLIDTDHGIIMDVEASRSVRQAEVGSTLTMLDRTTERFDIRPDWLVADTAFGSEESLVEIVLKRQNLPFIPVIDKGERTDGTFSRSDFTWDEEN
;
A
#
# COMPACT_ATOMS: atom_id res chain seq x y z
N MET A 1 -38.71 20.36 -30.15
CA MET A 1 -37.56 21.28 -30.18
C MET A 1 -37.46 21.93 -28.79
N GLY A 2 -36.34 21.80 -28.09
CA GLY A 2 -36.09 22.43 -26.79
C GLY A 2 -35.46 21.51 -25.74
N ARG A 3 -34.16 21.21 -25.85
CA ARG A 3 -33.37 20.56 -24.80
C ARG A 3 -33.06 21.59 -23.71
N LEU A 4 -33.35 21.26 -22.45
CA LEU A 4 -32.86 21.98 -21.29
C LEU A 4 -31.39 21.58 -21.06
N ASN A 5 -30.47 22.49 -21.35
CA ASN A 5 -29.07 22.35 -21.01
C ASN A 5 -28.92 22.58 -19.50
N HIS A 6 -28.53 21.54 -18.76
CA HIS A 6 -28.03 21.70 -17.39
C HIS A 6 -26.67 22.41 -17.50
N ARG A 7 -26.62 23.71 -17.18
CA ARG A 7 -25.35 24.36 -16.87
C ARG A 7 -24.83 23.72 -15.59
N SER A 8 -23.67 23.10 -15.65
CA SER A 8 -22.83 22.85 -14.48
C SER A 8 -22.35 24.21 -13.98
N GLY A 9 -23.03 24.74 -12.97
CA GLY A 9 -22.51 25.88 -12.20
C GLY A 9 -21.24 25.44 -11.49
N GLY A 10 -20.15 26.17 -11.69
CA GLY A 10 -18.89 25.98 -10.96
C GLY A 10 -19.13 26.13 -9.46
N GLY A 11 -18.76 25.09 -8.71
CA GLY A 11 -18.56 25.18 -7.27
C GLY A 11 -17.31 26.00 -6.96
N PRO A 12 -17.12 26.43 -5.70
CA PRO A 12 -16.04 27.34 -5.34
C PRO A 12 -14.68 26.66 -5.55
N GLU A 13 -13.76 27.36 -6.22
CA GLU A 13 -12.42 26.88 -6.60
C GLU A 13 -11.58 26.43 -5.39
N GLY A 14 -11.89 26.87 -4.17
CA GLY A 14 -11.14 26.51 -2.96
C GLY A 14 -11.40 25.12 -2.37
N GLY A 15 -12.48 24.43 -2.76
CA GLY A 15 -12.77 23.08 -2.22
C GLY A 15 -11.85 21.99 -2.78
N GLY A 16 -11.49 22.11 -4.07
CA GLY A 16 -10.56 21.18 -4.72
C GLY A 16 -9.13 21.37 -4.23
N GLU A 17 -8.67 22.61 -4.12
CA GLU A 17 -7.31 22.95 -3.64
C GLU A 17 -7.08 22.52 -2.18
N TYR A 18 -8.10 22.68 -1.33
CA TYR A 18 -8.04 22.23 0.06
C TYR A 18 -7.93 20.70 0.16
N LEU A 19 -8.75 19.97 -0.59
CA LEU A 19 -8.70 18.51 -0.61
C LEU A 19 -7.39 18.00 -1.23
N ASP A 20 -6.89 18.65 -2.28
CA ASP A 20 -5.59 18.33 -2.88
C ASP A 20 -4.44 18.55 -1.88
N THR A 21 -4.51 19.59 -1.05
CA THR A 21 -3.49 19.85 -0.01
C THR A 21 -3.53 18.79 1.09
N LEU A 22 -4.73 18.44 1.59
CA LEU A 22 -4.89 17.37 2.58
C LEU A 22 -4.46 16.01 2.01
N ASP A 23 -4.77 15.77 0.74
CA ASP A 23 -4.36 14.57 0.03
C ASP A 23 -2.83 14.48 -0.08
N GLU A 24 -2.15 15.57 -0.46
CA GLU A 24 -0.69 15.62 -0.51
C GLU A 24 -0.04 15.41 0.86
N GLU A 25 -0.53 16.08 1.90
CA GLU A 25 0.01 16.00 3.27
C GLU A 25 -0.15 14.61 3.88
N ALA A 26 -1.30 13.96 3.65
CA ALA A 26 -1.62 12.69 4.29
C ALA A 26 -1.23 11.46 3.46
N PHE A 27 -1.38 11.48 2.13
CA PHE A 27 -1.29 10.27 1.28
C PHE A 27 -0.54 10.44 -0.04
N GLY A 28 -0.23 11.67 -0.47
CA GLY A 28 0.34 11.97 -1.78
C GLY A 28 1.76 11.42 -1.99
N ALA A 29 2.52 11.21 -0.90
CA ALA A 29 3.87 10.66 -0.98
C ALA A 29 3.91 9.15 -1.34
N ALA A 30 2.82 8.43 -1.14
CA ALA A 30 2.81 6.97 -1.28
C ALA A 30 2.83 6.47 -2.73
N THR A 31 2.37 7.29 -3.68
CA THR A 31 2.41 7.00 -5.11
C THR A 31 2.46 8.29 -5.93
N PRO A 32 3.29 8.38 -6.98
CA PRO A 32 3.32 9.55 -7.87
C PRO A 32 2.08 9.67 -8.75
N VAL A 33 1.19 8.66 -8.74
CA VAL A 33 -0.02 8.63 -9.56
C VAL A 33 -1.16 9.30 -8.81
N LYS A 34 -1.63 10.44 -9.33
CA LYS A 34 -2.83 11.11 -8.82
C LYS A 34 -4.07 10.22 -9.06
N PRO A 35 -4.89 9.95 -8.03
CA PRO A 35 -6.08 9.11 -8.19
C PRO A 35 -7.09 9.83 -9.09
N LYS A 36 -7.80 9.03 -9.90
CA LYS A 36 -8.78 9.57 -10.84
C LYS A 36 -9.95 10.26 -10.13
N PHE A 37 -10.37 9.69 -9.00
CA PHE A 37 -11.37 10.25 -8.10
C PHE A 37 -11.00 9.87 -6.67
N ALA A 38 -11.04 10.85 -5.77
CA ALA A 38 -11.00 10.67 -4.32
C ALA A 38 -12.36 11.03 -3.72
N ALA A 39 -12.72 10.45 -2.58
CA ALA A 39 -13.96 10.76 -1.91
C ALA A 39 -13.89 12.15 -1.28
N HIS A 40 -14.97 12.93 -1.38
CA HIS A 40 -15.03 14.25 -0.73
C HIS A 40 -14.96 14.20 0.80
N ALA A 41 -15.40 13.08 1.40
CA ALA A 41 -15.42 12.90 2.85
C ALA A 41 -14.09 12.35 3.41
N ASP A 42 -13.26 11.76 2.56
CA ASP A 42 -12.00 11.13 2.96
C ASP A 42 -11.01 11.15 1.77
N PRO A 43 -9.96 11.99 1.82
CA PRO A 43 -8.91 12.03 0.80
C PRO A 43 -8.17 10.70 0.61
N ALA A 44 -8.10 9.83 1.62
CA ALA A 44 -7.47 8.51 1.53
C ALA A 44 -8.27 7.55 0.63
N SER A 45 -9.58 7.76 0.58
CA SER A 45 -10.51 6.90 -0.12
C SER A 45 -10.49 7.16 -1.62
N GLN A 46 -9.82 6.27 -2.36
CA GLN A 46 -9.72 6.35 -3.82
C GLN A 46 -10.72 5.44 -4.52
N TRP A 47 -11.14 5.86 -5.72
CA TRP A 47 -12.00 5.05 -6.59
C TRP A 47 -11.25 3.85 -7.17
N THR A 48 -11.70 2.64 -6.87
CA THR A 48 -11.05 1.38 -7.25
C THR A 48 -12.01 0.32 -7.78
N THR A 49 -11.50 -0.59 -8.61
CA THR A 49 -12.17 -1.79 -9.12
C THR A 49 -11.48 -3.09 -8.67
N ALA A 50 -10.64 -3.04 -7.62
CA ALA A 50 -9.80 -4.16 -7.18
C ALA A 50 -10.55 -5.50 -7.00
N ARG A 51 -11.85 -5.45 -6.65
CA ARG A 51 -12.70 -6.63 -6.47
C ARG A 51 -13.38 -7.17 -7.75
N LYS A 52 -12.97 -6.73 -8.95
CA LYS A 52 -13.51 -7.18 -10.25
C LYS A 52 -15.05 -7.06 -10.34
N GLY A 53 -15.60 -5.99 -9.78
CA GLY A 53 -17.03 -5.67 -9.76
C GLY A 53 -17.27 -4.17 -9.96
N PRO A 54 -18.44 -3.64 -9.58
CA PRO A 54 -18.70 -2.20 -9.59
C PRO A 54 -17.62 -1.46 -8.80
N ALA A 55 -17.18 -0.32 -9.34
CA ALA A 55 -16.18 0.49 -8.68
C ALA A 55 -16.75 1.16 -7.42
N PHE A 56 -15.88 1.38 -6.43
CA PHE A 56 -16.22 1.96 -5.14
C PHE A 56 -15.04 2.77 -4.60
N PHE A 57 -15.30 3.63 -3.60
CA PHE A 57 -14.25 4.34 -2.87
C PHE A 57 -13.73 3.47 -1.72
N ALA A 58 -12.41 3.39 -1.57
CA ALA A 58 -11.78 2.62 -0.50
C ALA A 58 -10.45 3.23 -0.03
N CYS A 59 -10.26 3.16 1.28
CA CYS A 59 -8.99 3.32 1.98
C CYS A 59 -8.59 1.98 2.62
N SER A 60 -7.31 1.87 3.01
CA SER A 60 -6.78 0.73 3.75
C SER A 60 -6.41 1.19 5.16
N ASP A 61 -6.90 0.48 6.18
CA ASP A 61 -6.46 0.68 7.56
C ASP A 61 -5.43 -0.40 7.89
N ASN A 62 -4.18 0.02 8.10
CA ASN A 62 -3.08 -0.88 8.42
C ASN A 62 -2.89 -0.92 9.93
N TYR A 63 -2.75 -2.12 10.49
CA TYR A 63 -2.55 -2.32 11.93
C TYR A 63 -1.23 -3.03 12.18
N LEU A 64 -0.41 -2.48 13.07
CA LEU A 64 0.70 -3.21 13.66
C LEU A 64 0.21 -3.85 14.96
N ILE A 65 0.27 -5.17 15.04
CA ILE A 65 -0.28 -5.95 16.16
C ILE A 65 0.84 -6.74 16.82
N ASP A 66 0.96 -6.60 18.15
CA ASP A 66 1.71 -7.53 18.96
C ASP A 66 0.95 -8.87 19.01
N THR A 67 1.56 -9.89 18.43
CA THR A 67 0.95 -11.21 18.28
C THR A 67 0.97 -12.03 19.57
N ASP A 68 1.86 -11.72 20.52
CA ASP A 68 1.93 -12.44 21.79
C ASP A 68 0.79 -12.02 22.72
N HIS A 69 0.34 -10.76 22.62
CA HIS A 69 -0.66 -10.19 23.54
C HIS A 69 -1.95 -9.75 22.85
N GLY A 70 -1.99 -9.74 21.52
CA GLY A 70 -3.16 -9.32 20.72
C GLY A 70 -3.45 -7.83 20.82
N ILE A 71 -2.42 -7.00 21.02
CA ILE A 71 -2.55 -5.55 21.21
C ILE A 71 -2.21 -4.84 19.90
N ILE A 72 -3.06 -3.89 19.49
CA ILE A 72 -2.74 -2.97 18.40
C ILE A 72 -1.71 -1.97 18.93
N MET A 73 -0.49 -2.06 18.43
CA MET A 73 0.64 -1.20 18.79
C MET A 73 0.60 0.12 18.02
N ASP A 74 0.15 0.07 16.76
CA ASP A 74 0.06 1.23 15.90
C ASP A 74 -1.01 1.03 14.80
N VAL A 75 -1.47 2.14 14.23
CA VAL A 75 -2.42 2.19 13.11
C VAL A 75 -1.99 3.27 12.13
N GLU A 76 -2.07 2.95 10.83
CA GLU A 76 -1.78 3.88 9.76
C GLU A 76 -2.81 3.69 8.64
N ALA A 77 -3.65 4.70 8.42
CA ALA A 77 -4.52 4.72 7.26
C ALA A 77 -3.68 4.99 6.00
N SER A 78 -4.06 4.39 4.88
CA SER A 78 -3.40 4.58 3.60
C SER A 78 -4.40 4.50 2.45
N ARG A 79 -3.98 4.93 1.26
CA ARG A 79 -4.71 4.55 0.04
C ARG A 79 -4.66 3.04 -0.15
N SER A 80 -5.72 2.48 -0.74
CA SER A 80 -5.76 1.07 -1.15
C SER A 80 -4.94 0.82 -2.42
N VAL A 81 -3.63 1.01 -2.29
CA VAL A 81 -2.61 0.66 -3.28
C VAL A 81 -1.43 0.00 -2.56
N ARG A 82 -0.86 -1.03 -3.19
CA ARG A 82 0.18 -1.87 -2.60
C ARG A 82 1.39 -1.07 -2.08
N GLN A 83 1.84 -0.06 -2.82
CA GLN A 83 3.00 0.76 -2.41
C GLN A 83 2.73 1.53 -1.11
N ALA A 84 1.50 2.02 -0.93
CA ALA A 84 1.11 2.77 0.26
C ALA A 84 1.02 1.83 1.48
N GLU A 85 0.44 0.65 1.31
CA GLU A 85 0.30 -0.36 2.38
C GLU A 85 1.67 -0.83 2.90
N VAL A 86 2.63 -1.08 1.98
CA VAL A 86 4.01 -1.42 2.34
C VAL A 86 4.68 -0.26 3.09
N GLY A 87 4.55 0.96 2.59
CA GLY A 87 5.10 2.15 3.23
C GLY A 87 4.57 2.35 4.66
N SER A 88 3.26 2.23 4.84
CA SER A 88 2.60 2.36 6.15
C SER A 88 3.15 1.40 7.19
N THR A 89 3.49 0.17 6.81
CA THR A 89 4.08 -0.80 7.76
C THR A 89 5.47 -0.38 8.23
N LEU A 90 6.32 0.11 7.31
CA LEU A 90 7.65 0.58 7.68
C LEU A 90 7.57 1.81 8.61
N THR A 91 6.67 2.74 8.32
CA THR A 91 6.39 3.90 9.17
C THR A 91 5.92 3.48 10.57
N MET A 92 4.99 2.54 10.67
CA MET A 92 4.51 2.04 11.97
C MET A 92 5.62 1.34 12.77
N LEU A 93 6.50 0.58 12.11
CA LEU A 93 7.65 -0.06 12.77
C LEU A 93 8.64 0.96 13.32
N ASP A 94 8.98 2.00 12.55
CA ASP A 94 9.84 3.09 13.02
C ASP A 94 9.21 3.83 14.19
N ARG A 95 7.94 4.21 14.05
CA ARG A 95 7.20 4.96 15.07
C ARG A 95 7.04 4.17 16.36
N THR A 96 6.79 2.86 16.27
CA THR A 96 6.71 1.97 17.44
C THR A 96 8.06 1.84 18.13
N THR A 97 9.14 1.72 17.34
CA THR A 97 10.51 1.70 17.87
C THR A 97 10.84 3.01 18.59
N GLU A 98 10.55 4.16 17.97
CA GLU A 98 10.87 5.47 18.54
C GLU A 98 10.07 5.78 19.80
N ARG A 99 8.79 5.39 19.85
CA ARG A 99 7.88 5.71 20.96
C ARG A 99 7.99 4.76 22.13
N PHE A 100 8.20 3.48 21.86
CA PHE A 100 8.10 2.42 22.86
C PHE A 100 9.40 1.63 23.05
N ASP A 101 10.42 1.87 22.22
CA ASP A 101 11.66 1.08 22.18
C ASP A 101 11.40 -0.42 21.95
N ILE A 102 10.33 -0.73 21.21
CA ILE A 102 9.93 -2.09 20.87
C ILE A 102 10.29 -2.35 19.42
N ARG A 103 11.05 -3.43 19.20
CA ARG A 103 11.38 -3.96 17.89
C ARG A 103 10.94 -5.41 17.83
N PRO A 104 10.17 -5.82 16.81
CA PRO A 104 9.82 -7.23 16.68
C PRO A 104 11.06 -8.06 16.36
N ASP A 105 11.03 -9.35 16.66
CA ASP A 105 12.03 -10.31 16.17
C ASP A 105 11.63 -10.87 14.79
N TRP A 106 10.32 -10.90 14.51
CA TRP A 106 9.74 -11.46 13.29
C TRP A 106 8.48 -10.69 12.87
N LEU A 107 8.14 -10.77 11.58
CA LEU A 107 7.00 -10.08 11.01
C LEU A 107 6.15 -11.04 10.15
N VAL A 108 4.84 -11.09 10.42
CA VAL A 108 3.86 -11.74 9.54
C VAL A 108 3.13 -10.66 8.76
N ALA A 109 3.03 -10.83 7.45
CA ALA A 109 2.28 -9.95 6.56
C ALA A 109 1.79 -10.73 5.34
N ASP A 110 0.88 -10.14 4.57
CA ASP A 110 0.35 -10.78 3.37
C ASP A 110 1.34 -10.74 2.18
N THR A 111 0.99 -11.42 1.09
CA THR A 111 1.80 -11.56 -0.11
C THR A 111 2.21 -10.23 -0.77
N ALA A 112 1.47 -9.15 -0.55
CA ALA A 112 1.82 -7.82 -1.05
C ALA A 112 3.14 -7.31 -0.45
N PHE A 113 3.51 -7.79 0.73
CA PHE A 113 4.80 -7.49 1.38
C PHE A 113 5.93 -8.42 0.93
N GLY A 114 5.65 -9.43 0.11
CA GLY A 114 6.64 -10.36 -0.42
C GLY A 114 7.40 -9.83 -1.65
N SER A 115 7.52 -8.51 -1.83
CA SER A 115 8.38 -7.93 -2.88
C SER A 115 9.84 -7.90 -2.42
N GLU A 116 10.77 -7.87 -3.38
CA GLU A 116 12.20 -7.74 -3.11
C GLU A 116 12.49 -6.53 -2.21
N GLU A 117 11.99 -5.35 -2.58
CA GLU A 117 12.22 -4.11 -1.83
C GLU A 117 11.75 -4.21 -0.37
N SER A 118 10.57 -4.81 -0.14
CA SER A 118 10.04 -5.03 1.21
C SER A 118 10.91 -5.99 2.01
N LEU A 119 11.33 -7.10 1.40
CA LEU A 119 12.16 -8.10 2.06
C LEU A 119 13.58 -7.57 2.36
N VAL A 120 14.15 -6.72 1.50
CA VAL A 120 15.42 -6.04 1.78
C VAL A 120 15.31 -5.18 3.05
N GLU A 121 14.23 -4.42 3.20
CA GLU A 121 14.01 -3.62 4.41
C GLU A 121 13.81 -4.48 5.66
N ILE A 122 12.88 -5.43 5.60
CA ILE A 122 12.48 -6.26 6.74
C ILE A 122 13.64 -7.15 7.19
N VAL A 123 14.27 -7.85 6.25
CA VAL A 123 15.28 -8.88 6.56
C VAL A 123 16.66 -8.28 6.71
N LEU A 124 17.13 -7.49 5.75
CA LEU A 124 18.53 -7.07 5.73
C LEU A 124 18.80 -5.83 6.58
N LYS A 125 17.88 -4.87 6.60
CA LYS A 125 18.07 -3.62 7.34
C LYS A 125 17.57 -3.71 8.77
N ARG A 126 16.37 -4.24 8.97
CA ARG A 126 15.75 -4.37 10.29
C ARG A 126 16.05 -5.68 11.01
N GLN A 127 16.63 -6.66 10.31
CA GLN A 127 17.01 -7.97 10.87
C GLN A 127 15.80 -8.74 11.45
N ASN A 128 14.63 -8.53 10.86
CA ASN A 128 13.41 -9.27 11.21
C ASN A 128 13.28 -10.55 10.40
N LEU A 129 12.87 -11.64 11.04
CA LEU A 129 12.51 -12.87 10.36
C LEU A 129 11.17 -12.70 9.63
N PRO A 130 11.10 -12.91 8.30
CA PRO A 130 9.88 -12.72 7.54
C PRO A 130 9.03 -14.00 7.51
N PHE A 131 7.79 -13.91 7.98
CA PHE A 131 6.73 -14.88 7.76
C PHE A 131 5.74 -14.33 6.73
N ILE A 132 6.25 -14.09 5.52
CA ILE A 132 5.55 -13.38 4.45
C ILE A 132 5.57 -14.26 3.19
N PRO A 133 4.42 -14.59 2.58
CA PRO A 133 4.40 -15.32 1.33
C PRO A 133 5.04 -14.51 0.19
N VAL A 134 5.90 -15.15 -0.61
CA VAL A 134 6.49 -14.53 -1.80
C VAL A 134 5.68 -14.92 -3.03
N ILE A 135 5.50 -13.97 -3.96
CA ILE A 135 4.90 -14.29 -5.26
C ILE A 135 5.91 -15.14 -6.04
N ASP A 136 5.62 -16.43 -6.15
CA ASP A 136 6.43 -17.32 -6.97
C ASP A 136 6.26 -16.96 -8.46
N LYS A 137 7.36 -16.49 -9.05
CA LYS A 137 7.50 -16.27 -10.50
C LYS A 137 8.51 -17.25 -11.11
N GLY A 138 8.79 -18.36 -10.44
CA GLY A 138 9.70 -19.39 -10.91
C GLY A 138 9.26 -19.98 -12.25
N GLU A 139 7.96 -20.15 -12.47
CA GLU A 139 7.41 -20.50 -13.78
C GLU A 139 6.84 -19.25 -14.45
N ARG A 140 7.21 -19.03 -15.72
CA ARG A 140 6.86 -17.84 -16.47
C ARG A 140 5.84 -18.17 -17.55
N THR A 141 4.83 -17.31 -17.69
CA THR A 141 3.78 -17.44 -18.72
C THR A 141 3.84 -16.34 -19.77
N ASP A 142 4.85 -15.48 -19.70
CA ASP A 142 5.02 -14.29 -20.56
C ASP A 142 6.12 -14.47 -21.62
N GLY A 143 6.59 -15.72 -21.82
CA GLY A 143 7.63 -16.04 -22.81
C GLY A 143 9.06 -15.71 -22.37
N THR A 144 9.25 -15.33 -21.10
CA THR A 144 10.59 -15.21 -20.50
C THR A 144 11.04 -16.54 -19.88
N PHE A 145 12.34 -16.68 -19.61
CA PHE A 145 12.90 -17.92 -19.05
C PHE A 145 12.39 -18.19 -17.63
N SER A 146 11.94 -19.41 -17.40
CA SER A 146 11.56 -19.97 -16.10
C SER A 146 12.77 -20.49 -15.36
N ARG A 147 12.66 -20.68 -14.04
CA ARG A 147 13.69 -21.31 -13.21
C ARG A 147 14.07 -22.70 -13.73
N SER A 148 13.09 -23.45 -14.24
CA SER A 148 13.27 -24.76 -14.86
C SER A 148 14.08 -24.74 -16.17
N ASP A 149 14.25 -23.57 -16.80
CA ASP A 149 15.10 -23.41 -18.00
C ASP A 149 16.59 -23.32 -17.64
N PHE A 150 16.94 -23.21 -16.36
CA PHE A 150 18.31 -23.13 -15.87
C PHE A 150 18.66 -24.38 -15.05
N THR A 151 19.90 -24.84 -15.19
CA THR A 151 20.49 -25.88 -14.33
C THR A 151 21.53 -25.22 -13.44
N TRP A 152 21.49 -25.51 -12.14
CA TRP A 152 22.53 -25.05 -11.21
C TRP A 152 23.85 -25.75 -11.53
N ASP A 153 24.92 -24.97 -11.67
CA ASP A 153 26.29 -25.43 -11.83
C ASP A 153 27.10 -24.84 -10.68
N GLU A 154 27.63 -25.70 -9.81
CA GLU A 154 28.37 -25.28 -8.61
C GLU A 154 29.82 -24.87 -8.94
N GLU A 155 30.33 -25.21 -10.14
CA GLU A 155 31.71 -24.96 -10.56
C GLU A 155 31.91 -23.63 -11.33
N ASN A 156 30.83 -22.88 -11.59
CA ASN A 156 30.83 -21.56 -12.25
C ASN A 156 30.26 -20.46 -11.35
#